data_AF-A0A7S0JBR2-F1
#
_entry.id   AF-A0A7S0JBR2-F1
#
_cell.length_a   1.000
_cell.length_b   1.000
_cell.length_c   1.000
_cell.angle_alpha   90.00
_cell.angle_beta   90.00
_cell.angle_gamma   90.00
#
_symmetry.space_group_name_H-M   'P 1'
#
loop_
_entity.id
_entity.type
_entity.pdbx_description
1 polymer ?
#
loop_
_entity_poly.entity_id
_entity_poly.type
_entity_poly.pdbx_seq_one_letter_code
_entity_poly.pdbx_strand_id
1 'polypeptide(L)'
;YSLSKAAAERIVLGADGACDGRLRTVSLRPAAIFGEGETRHLPRVVMLMGWGAGLVAFGDARATQDWLYIDNLVLALLCACRALREDAQRVGGRAYFVNDNEPVNSQALLGGFARALGFRA
;
A
#
# COMPACT_ATOMS: atom_id res chain seq x y z
N TYR A 1 1.95 -5.53 -14.19
CA TYR A 1 2.36 -5.49 -12.77
C TYR A 1 1.60 -6.50 -11.91
N SER A 2 0.26 -6.43 -11.83
CA SER A 2 -0.51 -7.28 -10.89
C SER A 2 -0.34 -8.78 -11.12
N LEU A 3 -0.29 -9.24 -12.37
CA LEU A 3 -0.07 -10.67 -12.69
C LEU A 3 1.25 -11.22 -12.15
N SER A 4 2.36 -10.48 -12.28
CA SER A 4 3.66 -10.92 -11.78
C SER A 4 3.72 -10.92 -10.26
N LYS A 5 3.06 -9.94 -9.59
CA LYS A 5 2.94 -9.92 -8.12
C LYS A 5 2.09 -11.08 -7.59
N ALA A 6 0.98 -11.40 -8.25
CA ALA A 6 0.16 -12.55 -7.88
C ALA A 6 0.90 -13.89 -8.07
N ALA A 7 1.69 -14.03 -9.15
CA ALA A 7 2.54 -15.20 -9.34
C ALA A 7 3.61 -15.33 -8.23
N ALA A 8 4.31 -14.24 -7.90
CA ALA A 8 5.29 -14.22 -6.82
C ALA A 8 4.66 -14.56 -5.45
N GLU A 9 3.49 -14.01 -5.15
CA GLU A 9 2.77 -14.31 -3.90
C GLU A 9 2.46 -15.81 -3.78
N ARG A 10 1.95 -16.45 -4.84
CA ARG A 10 1.67 -17.89 -4.82
C ARG A 10 2.92 -18.72 -4.53
N ILE A 11 4.06 -18.34 -5.10
CA ILE A 11 5.34 -19.03 -4.87
C ILE A 11 5.75 -18.90 -3.40
N VAL A 12 5.70 -17.68 -2.85
CA VAL A 12 6.10 -17.41 -1.46
C VAL A 12 5.18 -18.12 -0.46
N LEU A 13 3.86 -18.06 -0.65
CA LEU A 13 2.91 -18.70 0.25
C LEU A 13 2.98 -20.23 0.16
N GLY A 14 3.21 -20.79 -1.03
CA GLY A 14 3.40 -22.23 -1.21
C GLY A 14 4.69 -22.78 -0.59
N ALA A 15 5.65 -21.91 -0.25
CA ALA A 15 6.89 -22.28 0.42
C ALA A 15 6.79 -22.23 1.96
N ASP A 16 5.64 -21.84 2.54
CA ASP A 16 5.45 -21.89 3.99
C ASP A 16 5.58 -23.32 4.53
N GLY A 17 6.36 -23.50 5.59
CA GLY A 17 6.68 -24.81 6.16
C GLY A 17 7.82 -25.56 5.45
N ALA A 18 8.43 -25.00 4.40
CA ALA A 18 9.61 -25.60 3.77
C ALA A 18 10.83 -25.64 4.71
N CYS A 19 11.87 -26.38 4.31
CA CYS A 19 13.09 -26.60 5.09
C CYS A 19 12.79 -27.19 6.48
N ASP A 20 11.99 -28.26 6.54
CA ASP A 20 11.59 -28.95 7.77
C ASP A 20 10.85 -28.01 8.76
N GLY A 21 9.97 -27.15 8.23
CA GLY A 21 9.18 -26.21 9.02
C GLY A 21 9.92 -24.92 9.42
N ARG A 22 11.19 -24.74 9.02
CA ARG A 22 11.99 -23.56 9.38
C ARG A 22 11.63 -22.31 8.58
N LEU A 23 11.21 -22.46 7.32
CA LEU A 23 10.78 -21.32 6.50
C LEU A 23 9.30 -21.04 6.77
N ARG A 24 9.00 -19.87 7.34
CA ARG A 24 7.62 -19.39 7.49
C ARG A 24 7.40 -18.15 6.63
N THR A 25 6.26 -18.07 5.96
CA THR A 25 5.97 -16.97 5.03
C THR A 25 4.59 -16.37 5.28
N VAL A 26 4.43 -15.09 4.94
CA VAL A 26 3.16 -14.37 4.95
C VAL A 26 3.20 -13.32 3.86
N SER A 27 2.05 -13.02 3.26
CA SER A 27 1.92 -11.95 2.26
C SER A 27 1.07 -10.81 2.79
N LEU A 28 1.57 -9.58 2.67
CA LEU A 28 0.80 -8.38 2.94
C LEU A 28 0.46 -7.69 1.62
N ARG A 29 -0.81 -7.30 1.46
CA ARG A 29 -1.36 -6.61 0.29
C ARG A 29 -1.72 -5.19 0.70
N PRO A 30 -0.75 -4.26 0.69
CA PRO A 30 -1.02 -2.87 1.06
C PRO A 30 -1.89 -2.20 0.01
N ALA A 31 -2.72 -1.27 0.47
CA ALA A 31 -3.38 -0.27 -0.36
C ALA A 31 -2.38 0.76 -0.92
N ALA A 32 -2.86 1.85 -1.51
CA ALA A 32 -1.99 2.92 -2.00
C ALA A 32 -1.25 3.59 -0.82
N ILE A 33 0.08 3.60 -0.86
CA ILE A 33 0.90 4.07 0.27
C ILE A 33 1.14 5.57 0.15
N PHE A 34 0.98 6.30 1.25
CA PHE A 34 1.34 7.72 1.36
C PHE A 34 2.04 8.00 2.70
N GLY A 35 2.63 9.19 2.81
CA GLY A 35 3.31 9.66 4.02
C GLY A 35 4.68 10.26 3.71
N GLU A 36 5.47 10.42 4.75
CA GLU A 36 6.80 11.00 4.71
C GLU A 36 7.76 10.12 3.91
N GLY A 37 8.63 10.75 3.12
CA GLY A 37 9.58 10.03 2.27
C GLY A 37 8.94 9.35 1.05
N GLU A 38 7.64 9.51 0.83
CA GLU A 38 6.96 9.08 -0.39
C GLU A 38 7.49 9.87 -1.60
N THR A 39 7.93 9.17 -2.66
CA THR A 39 8.65 9.77 -3.79
C THR A 39 7.91 9.71 -5.14
N ARG A 40 6.73 9.11 -5.19
CA ARG A 40 5.98 8.83 -6.42
C ARG A 40 4.78 9.77 -6.61
N HIS A 41 3.93 9.91 -5.60
CA HIS A 41 2.66 10.63 -5.69
C HIS A 41 2.83 12.11 -5.37
N LEU A 42 3.31 12.45 -4.18
CA LEU A 42 3.44 13.83 -3.71
C LEU A 42 4.42 14.65 -4.57
N PRO A 43 5.64 14.17 -4.90
CA PRO A 43 6.55 14.96 -5.74
C PRO A 43 5.98 15.22 -7.13
N ARG A 44 5.22 14.26 -7.68
CA ARG A 44 4.57 14.42 -8.98
C ARG A 44 3.45 15.44 -8.93
N VAL A 45 2.63 15.43 -7.87
CA VAL A 45 1.59 16.46 -7.65
C VAL A 45 2.24 17.84 -7.59
N VAL A 46 3.29 18.01 -6.79
CA VAL A 46 4.01 19.28 -6.64
C VAL A 46 4.61 19.74 -7.97
N MET A 47 5.24 18.83 -8.71
CA MET A 47 5.81 19.13 -10.03
C MET A 47 4.74 19.61 -11.02
N LEU A 48 3.61 18.90 -11.12
CA LEU A 48 2.52 19.26 -12.02
C LEU A 48 1.91 20.62 -11.65
N MET A 49 1.67 20.86 -10.36
CA MET A 49 1.13 22.14 -9.88
C MET A 49 2.12 23.28 -10.11
N GLY A 50 3.42 23.05 -9.94
CA GLY A 50 4.47 24.01 -10.27
C GLY A 50 4.50 24.41 -11.75
N TRP A 51 4.00 23.55 -12.64
CA TRP A 51 3.84 23.85 -14.07
C TRP A 51 2.48 24.45 -14.42
N GLY A 52 1.63 24.73 -13.42
CA GLY A 52 0.25 25.17 -13.64
C GLY A 52 -0.66 24.09 -14.24
N ALA A 53 -0.23 22.83 -14.21
CA ALA A 53 -1.01 21.69 -14.69
C ALA A 53 -1.88 21.12 -13.56
N GLY A 54 -3.16 20.91 -13.84
CA GLY A 54 -4.09 20.27 -12.90
C GLY A 54 -3.85 18.76 -12.76
N LEU A 55 -4.47 18.16 -11.73
CA LEU A 55 -4.49 16.72 -11.57
C LEU A 55 -5.44 16.08 -12.59
N VAL A 56 -4.90 15.24 -13.47
CA VAL A 56 -5.71 14.51 -14.46
C VAL A 56 -6.53 13.42 -13.77
N ALA A 57 -7.84 13.41 -14.03
CA ALA A 57 -8.76 12.36 -13.60
C ALA A 57 -8.66 11.14 -14.50
N PHE A 58 -8.58 9.96 -13.89
CA PHE A 58 -8.66 8.70 -14.61
C PHE A 58 -9.82 7.88 -14.03
N GLY A 59 -10.72 7.41 -14.90
CA GLY A 59 -11.85 6.56 -14.51
C GLY A 59 -13.08 7.32 -14.01
N ASP A 60 -13.97 6.62 -13.29
CA ASP A 60 -15.18 7.21 -12.69
C ASP A 60 -14.79 8.17 -11.56
N ALA A 61 -15.31 9.39 -11.59
CA ALA A 61 -15.09 10.41 -10.56
C ALA A 61 -15.60 9.99 -9.16
N ARG A 62 -16.48 8.99 -9.10
CA ARG A 62 -17.00 8.41 -7.84
C ARG A 62 -16.19 7.22 -7.35
N ALA A 63 -15.21 6.75 -8.12
CA ALA A 63 -14.35 5.66 -7.69
C ALA A 63 -13.56 6.07 -6.45
N THR A 64 -13.62 5.22 -5.42
CA THR A 64 -12.83 5.34 -4.20
C THR A 64 -11.79 4.23 -4.15
N GLN A 65 -10.67 4.51 -3.49
CA GLN A 65 -9.71 3.48 -3.11
C GLN A 65 -9.20 3.76 -1.71
N ASP A 66 -8.79 2.70 -1.02
CA ASP A 66 -8.09 2.86 0.25
C ASP A 66 -6.69 3.40 0.04
N TRP A 67 -6.25 4.17 1.02
CA TRP A 67 -4.87 4.56 1.21
C TRP A 67 -4.36 3.96 2.52
N LEU A 68 -3.05 3.86 2.63
CA LEU A 68 -2.35 3.33 3.78
C LEU A 68 -1.20 4.26 4.12
N TYR A 69 -1.22 4.82 5.32
CA TYR A 69 -0.10 5.60 5.81
C TYR A 69 1.15 4.72 6.03
N ILE A 70 2.33 5.25 5.70
CA ILE A 70 3.59 4.48 5.68
C ILE A 70 3.91 3.82 7.03
N ASP A 71 3.69 4.52 8.14
CA ASP A 71 3.99 3.95 9.46
C ASP A 71 3.01 2.81 9.82
N ASN A 72 1.77 2.86 9.33
CA ASN A 72 0.81 1.78 9.52
C ASN A 72 1.23 0.52 8.74
N LEU A 73 1.81 0.70 7.54
CA LEU A 73 2.41 -0.42 6.80
C LEU A 73 3.62 -1.01 7.54
N VAL A 74 4.50 -0.15 8.07
CA VAL A 74 5.66 -0.59 8.86
C VAL A 74 5.20 -1.38 10.09
N LEU A 75 4.19 -0.88 10.81
CA LEU A 75 3.59 -1.56 11.94
C LEU A 75 3.02 -2.93 11.52
N ALA A 76 2.29 -3.00 10.40
CA ALA A 76 1.75 -4.26 9.88
C ALA A 76 2.85 -5.28 9.56
N LEU A 77 3.97 -4.84 8.97
CA LEU A 77 5.15 -5.69 8.72
C LEU A 77 5.74 -6.23 10.03
N LEU A 78 5.92 -5.37 11.03
CA LEU A 78 6.44 -5.77 12.34
C LEU A 78 5.50 -6.78 13.03
N CYS A 79 4.19 -6.54 12.99
CA CYS A 79 3.18 -7.45 13.51
C CYS A 79 3.21 -8.81 12.78
N ALA A 80 3.35 -8.81 11.46
CA ALA A 80 3.45 -10.03 10.66
C ALA A 80 4.71 -10.84 11.00
N CYS A 81 5.87 -10.17 11.12
CA CYS A 81 7.12 -10.80 11.54
C CYS A 81 7.02 -11.41 12.94
N ARG A 82 6.40 -10.69 13.88
CA ARG A 82 6.16 -11.19 15.24
C ARG A 82 5.24 -12.41 15.23
N ALA A 83 4.11 -12.32 14.51
CA ALA A 83 3.14 -13.40 14.41
C ALA A 83 3.72 -14.65 13.75
N LEU A 84 4.60 -14.52 12.75
CA LEU A 84 5.30 -15.66 12.15
C LEU A 84 6.24 -16.37 13.15
N ARG A 85 6.75 -15.66 14.16
CA ARG A 85 7.61 -16.24 15.20
C ARG A 85 6.81 -16.87 16.33
N GLU A 86 5.74 -16.21 16.75
CA GLU A 86 4.97 -16.58 17.95
C GLU A 86 3.79 -17.51 17.65
N ASP A 87 3.15 -17.37 16.48
CA ASP A 87 1.94 -18.09 16.09
C ASP A 87 1.91 -18.38 14.57
N ALA A 88 2.97 -19.02 14.09
CA ALA A 88 3.15 -19.33 12.67
C ALA A 88 1.98 -20.17 12.10
N GLN A 89 1.34 -21.01 12.92
CA GLN A 89 0.22 -21.84 12.49
C GLN A 89 -1.02 -21.03 12.12
N ARG A 90 -1.20 -19.87 12.76
CA ARG A 90 -2.32 -18.97 12.49
C ARG A 90 -2.09 -18.11 11.25
N VAL A 91 -0.86 -17.65 11.01
CA VAL A 91 -0.56 -16.63 9.98
C VAL A 91 0.27 -17.12 8.80
N GLY A 92 1.01 -18.21 8.96
CA GLY A 92 1.89 -18.77 7.94
C GLY A 92 1.13 -19.23 6.69
N GLY A 93 1.70 -18.96 5.51
CA GLY A 93 1.11 -19.33 4.22
C GLY A 93 -0.15 -18.53 3.85
N ARG A 94 -0.46 -17.45 4.59
CA ARG A 94 -1.66 -16.62 4.35
C ARG A 94 -1.33 -15.26 3.76
N ALA A 95 -2.35 -14.66 3.15
CA ALA A 95 -2.32 -13.30 2.64
C ALA A 95 -3.30 -12.41 3.40
N TYR A 96 -2.90 -11.17 3.68
CA TYR A 96 -3.71 -10.18 4.39
C TYR A 96 -3.74 -8.87 3.63
N PHE A 97 -4.92 -8.26 3.49
CA PHE A 97 -5.03 -6.88 3.04
C PHE A 97 -4.70 -5.93 4.19
N VAL A 98 -3.93 -4.88 3.89
CA VAL A 98 -3.53 -3.87 4.87
C VAL A 98 -3.92 -2.50 4.31
N ASN A 99 -4.79 -1.81 5.03
CA ASN A 99 -5.35 -0.52 4.68
C ASN A 99 -5.80 0.20 5.96
N ASP A 100 -6.07 1.50 5.85
CA ASP A 100 -6.61 2.29 6.95
C ASP A 100 -8.15 2.25 7.01
N ASN A 101 -8.80 1.53 6.08
CA ASN A 101 -10.27 1.42 5.94
C ASN A 101 -10.99 2.76 5.79
N GLU A 102 -10.32 3.74 5.20
CA GLU A 102 -10.87 5.05 4.85
C GLU A 102 -10.85 5.23 3.33
N PRO A 103 -11.79 4.59 2.58
CA PRO A 103 -11.79 4.67 1.13
C PRO A 103 -12.15 6.08 0.67
N VAL A 104 -11.23 6.71 -0.05
CA VAL A 104 -11.38 8.09 -0.54
C VAL A 104 -11.20 8.17 -2.05
N ASN A 105 -11.81 9.18 -2.66
CA ASN A 105 -11.48 9.51 -4.03
C ASN A 105 -10.03 10.01 -4.09
N SER A 106 -9.22 9.42 -4.97
CA SER A 106 -7.78 9.72 -5.03
C SER A 106 -7.48 11.13 -5.49
N GLN A 107 -8.30 11.69 -6.38
CA GLN A 107 -8.12 13.08 -6.80
C GLN A 107 -8.46 14.03 -5.67
N ALA A 108 -9.50 13.74 -4.89
CA ALA A 108 -9.84 14.53 -3.72
C ALA A 108 -8.71 14.52 -2.68
N LEU A 109 -8.11 13.37 -2.42
CA LEU A 109 -6.96 13.25 -1.51
C LEU A 109 -5.74 14.01 -2.02
N LEU A 110 -5.33 13.77 -3.27
CA LEU A 110 -4.17 14.43 -3.87
C LEU A 110 -4.38 15.95 -4.01
N GLY A 111 -5.59 16.38 -4.33
CA GLY A 111 -5.98 17.79 -4.34
C GLY A 111 -5.97 18.41 -2.95
N GLY A 112 -6.31 17.62 -1.91
CA GLY A 112 -6.13 17.99 -0.51
C GLY A 112 -4.66 18.29 -0.18
N PHE A 113 -3.73 17.43 -0.59
CA PHE A 113 -2.30 17.67 -0.43
C PHE A 113 -1.82 18.91 -1.19
N ALA A 114 -2.24 19.08 -2.44
CA ALA A 114 -1.88 20.27 -3.22
C ALA A 114 -2.34 21.57 -2.55
N ARG A 115 -3.58 21.61 -2.03
CA ARG A 115 -4.09 22.78 -1.28
C ARG A 115 -3.34 23.01 0.02
N ALA A 116 -3.02 21.95 0.76
CA ALA A 116 -2.23 22.05 1.99
C ALA A 116 -0.82 22.62 1.72
N LEU A 117 -0.28 22.40 0.52
CA LEU A 117 0.99 22.96 0.05
C LEU A 117 0.86 24.36 -0.58
N GLY A 118 -0.33 24.96 -0.58
CA GLY A 118 -0.57 26.32 -1.07
C GLY A 118 -0.89 26.44 -2.57
N PHE A 119 -1.07 25.32 -3.28
CA PHE A 119 -1.45 25.34 -4.69
C PHE A 119 -2.98 25.44 -4.87
N ARG A 120 -3.43 26.11 -5.94
CA ARG A 120 -4.83 26.06 -6.38
C ARG A 120 -5.04 24.72 -7.09
N ALA A 121 -5.82 23.82 -6.50
CA ALA A 121 -6.12 22.48 -7.00
C ALA A 121 -7.59 22.37 -7.42
#